data_AF-A0A258BP35-F1
#
_entry.id   AF-A0A258BP35-F1
#
_cell.length_a   1.000
_cell.length_b   1.000
_cell.length_c   1.000
_cell.angle_alpha   90.00
_cell.angle_beta   90.00
_cell.angle_gamma   90.00
#
_symmetry.space_group_name_H-M   'P 1'
#
loop_
_entity.id
_entity.type
_entity.pdbx_description
1 polymer ?
#
loop_
_entity_poly.entity_id
_entity_poly.type
_entity_poly.pdbx_seq_one_letter_code
_entity_poly.pdbx_strand_id
1 'polypeptide(L)'
;MKKTGFHALMLSLALMAGTSTAQSGLPARGPDYFRDAADLAGILGSAHAIRVRCNGRDDQYWRRYMTDMLAYEAPEPGELRASLVREFNDRFSDVSRDYLVCDTDAVAAESRYAERGQEIATRLATHYFPKRDRKGKGFE
;
A
#
# COMPACT_ATOMS: atom_id res chain seq x y z
N MET A 1 -53.46 43.25 -9.74
CA MET A 1 -53.84 42.14 -10.65
C MET A 1 -52.62 41.22 -10.74
N LYS A 2 -52.54 39.92 -10.39
CA LYS A 2 -53.46 38.86 -9.96
C LYS A 2 -52.75 37.96 -8.91
N LYS A 3 -53.46 37.72 -7.80
CA LYS A 3 -53.65 36.52 -6.95
C LYS A 3 -52.65 35.33 -6.93
N THR A 4 -52.05 35.13 -5.75
CA THR A 4 -51.90 33.91 -4.91
C THR A 4 -52.35 32.52 -5.43
N GLY A 5 -51.61 31.47 -5.06
CA GLY A 5 -52.12 30.09 -4.99
C GLY A 5 -51.13 29.07 -4.40
N PHE A 6 -51.40 28.61 -3.17
CA PHE A 6 -50.82 27.45 -2.47
C PHE A 6 -51.28 26.11 -3.10
N HIS A 7 -50.71 24.98 -2.63
CA HIS A 7 -51.04 23.53 -2.83
C HIS A 7 -49.88 22.77 -3.53
N ALA A 8 -48.97 22.10 -2.82
CA ALA A 8 -49.09 20.89 -1.99
C ALA A 8 -49.21 19.56 -2.78
N LEU A 9 -48.18 18.72 -2.57
CA LEU A 9 -48.18 17.25 -2.45
C LEU A 9 -48.26 16.36 -3.73
N MET A 10 -47.23 15.50 -3.91
CA MET A 10 -47.24 14.04 -4.21
C MET A 10 -45.92 13.66 -4.92
N LEU A 11 -44.90 13.07 -4.27
CA LEU A 11 -44.72 11.66 -3.87
C LEU A 11 -44.34 10.70 -5.05
N SER A 12 -43.08 10.24 -5.07
CA SER A 12 -42.63 8.84 -5.27
C SER A 12 -41.55 8.54 -6.35
N LEU A 13 -40.48 7.87 -5.88
CA LEU A 13 -39.66 6.79 -6.49
C LEU A 13 -38.91 7.04 -7.81
N ALA A 14 -37.61 6.74 -7.94
CA ALA A 14 -36.93 5.54 -7.45
C ALA A 14 -35.46 5.80 -7.04
N LEU A 15 -35.12 5.42 -5.80
CA LEU A 15 -33.74 5.16 -5.40
C LEU A 15 -33.36 3.76 -5.88
N MET A 16 -32.56 3.66 -6.94
CA MET A 16 -31.76 2.47 -7.19
C MET A 16 -30.52 2.56 -6.29
N ALA A 17 -30.68 2.14 -5.03
CA ALA A 17 -29.55 1.90 -4.14
C ALA A 17 -28.84 0.62 -4.62
N GLY A 18 -27.79 0.80 -5.42
CA GLY A 18 -26.85 -0.27 -5.72
C GLY A 18 -26.20 -0.72 -4.41
N THR A 19 -26.55 -1.91 -3.94
CA THR A 19 -25.83 -2.57 -2.85
C THR A 19 -24.47 -3.00 -3.41
N SER A 20 -23.47 -2.14 -3.29
CA SER A 20 -22.08 -2.55 -3.45
C SER A 20 -21.76 -3.56 -2.35
N THR A 21 -21.83 -4.85 -2.68
CA THR A 21 -21.23 -5.91 -1.86
C THR A 21 -19.72 -5.71 -1.92
N ALA A 22 -19.19 -4.93 -0.98
CA ALA A 22 -17.76 -4.83 -0.75
C ALA A 22 -17.21 -6.25 -0.54
N GLN A 23 -16.16 -6.57 -1.28
CA GLN A 23 -15.54 -7.88 -1.41
C GLN A 23 -15.15 -8.47 -0.05
N SER A 24 -15.99 -9.34 0.49
CA SER A 24 -15.75 -10.09 1.73
C SER A 24 -15.04 -11.40 1.41
N GLY A 25 -13.71 -11.38 1.51
CA GLY A 25 -12.89 -12.60 1.35
C GLY A 25 -11.51 -12.55 1.99
N LEU A 26 -11.03 -11.40 2.48
CA LEU A 26 -9.76 -11.29 3.20
C LEU A 26 -10.03 -11.05 4.69
N PRO A 27 -9.25 -11.68 5.58
CA PRO A 27 -9.26 -11.32 7.00
C PRO A 27 -9.12 -9.80 7.14
N ALA A 28 -9.88 -9.20 8.05
CA ALA A 28 -9.73 -7.78 8.34
C ALA A 28 -8.27 -7.51 8.75
N ARG A 29 -7.55 -6.73 7.93
CA ARG A 29 -6.16 -6.34 8.19
C ARG A 29 -6.13 -5.50 9.46
N GLY A 30 -5.35 -5.93 10.45
CA GLY A 30 -5.22 -5.24 11.73
C GLY A 30 -4.22 -4.07 11.69
N PRO A 31 -4.14 -3.25 12.75
CA PRO A 31 -3.19 -2.13 12.84
C PRO A 31 -1.74 -2.51 12.59
N ASP A 32 -1.29 -3.67 13.07
CA ASP A 32 0.09 -4.13 12.89
C ASP A 32 0.41 -4.47 11.43
N TYR A 33 -0.57 -4.97 10.68
CA TYR A 33 -0.44 -5.19 9.24
C TYR A 33 -0.16 -3.88 8.51
N PHE A 34 -0.94 -2.85 8.82
CA PHE A 34 -0.78 -1.55 8.19
C PHE A 34 0.55 -0.88 8.56
N ARG A 35 1.03 -1.12 9.79
CA ARG A 35 2.37 -0.67 10.20
C ARG A 35 3.46 -1.36 9.40
N ASP A 36 3.40 -2.68 9.26
CA ASP A 36 4.38 -3.43 8.46
C ASP A 36 4.33 -3.03 6.97
N ALA A 37 3.15 -2.77 6.42
CA ALA A 37 3.01 -2.28 5.05
C ALA A 37 3.64 -0.88 4.90
N ALA A 38 3.38 0.04 5.83
CA ALA A 38 4.00 1.36 5.85
C ALA A 38 5.53 1.26 5.95
N ASP A 39 6.04 0.42 6.85
CA ASP A 39 7.47 0.19 7.03
C ASP A 39 8.11 -0.37 5.75
N LEU A 40 7.46 -1.31 5.07
CA LEU A 40 7.94 -1.84 3.80
C LEU A 40 8.00 -0.74 2.73
N ALA A 41 6.96 0.07 2.61
CA ALA A 41 6.93 1.19 1.65
C ALA A 41 8.08 2.18 1.91
N GLY A 42 8.32 2.52 3.19
CA GLY A 42 9.44 3.36 3.59
C GLY A 42 10.79 2.75 3.23
N ILE A 43 11.00 1.45 3.49
CA ILE A 43 12.26 0.75 3.16
C ILE A 43 12.51 0.71 1.64
N LEU A 44 11.47 0.50 0.83
CA LEU A 44 11.57 0.58 -0.63
C LEU A 44 11.95 2.00 -1.09
N GLY A 45 11.43 3.03 -0.43
CA GLY A 45 11.81 4.44 -0.66
C GLY A 45 13.28 4.70 -0.34
N SER A 46 13.74 4.23 0.82
CA SER A 46 15.14 4.30 1.25
C SER A 46 16.09 3.63 0.26
N ALA A 47 15.79 2.40 -0.16
CA ALA A 47 16.63 1.68 -1.13
C ALA A 47 16.63 2.37 -2.51
N HIS A 48 15.48 2.91 -2.93
CA HIS A 48 15.38 3.68 -4.18
C HIS A 48 16.24 4.95 -4.14
N ALA A 49 16.31 5.66 -3.01
CA ALA A 49 17.15 6.85 -2.87
C ALA A 49 18.63 6.53 -3.14
N ILE A 50 19.14 5.41 -2.59
CA ILE A 50 20.52 4.97 -2.85
C ILE A 50 20.73 4.66 -4.33
N ARG A 51 19.83 3.91 -4.97
CA ARG A 51 19.98 3.60 -6.41
C ARG A 51 19.91 4.84 -7.28
N VAL A 52 19.04 5.80 -6.96
CA VAL A 52 18.99 7.07 -7.70
C VAL A 52 20.30 7.84 -7.54
N ARG A 53 20.91 7.82 -6.34
CA ARG A 53 22.22 8.42 -6.08
C ARG A 53 23.34 7.75 -6.88
N CYS A 54 23.35 6.42 -6.94
CA CYS A 54 24.43 5.64 -7.55
C CYS A 54 24.30 5.46 -9.06
N ASN A 55 23.07 5.27 -9.56
CA ASN A 55 22.80 4.83 -10.93
C ASN A 55 22.00 5.88 -11.74
N GLY A 56 21.51 6.93 -11.09
CA GLY A 56 20.71 7.98 -11.72
C GLY A 56 19.20 7.74 -11.63
N ARG A 57 18.44 8.77 -12.04
CA ARG A 57 16.97 8.84 -11.86
C ARG A 57 16.19 7.83 -12.69
N ASP A 58 16.79 7.27 -13.73
CA ASP A 58 16.15 6.29 -14.61
C ASP A 58 16.17 4.87 -14.02
N ASP A 59 16.87 4.66 -12.90
CA ASP A 59 16.86 3.38 -12.20
C ASP A 59 15.55 3.18 -11.42
N GLN A 60 14.63 2.44 -12.02
CA GLN A 60 13.30 2.16 -11.46
C GLN A 60 13.22 0.84 -10.69
N TYR A 61 14.34 0.21 -10.33
CA TYR A 61 14.34 -1.13 -9.72
C TYR A 61 13.44 -1.23 -8.47
N TRP A 62 13.73 -0.45 -7.43
CA TRP A 62 12.94 -0.45 -6.19
C TRP A 62 11.54 0.13 -6.36
N ARG A 63 11.36 1.07 -7.29
CA ARG A 63 10.03 1.64 -7.58
C ARG A 63 9.07 0.62 -8.18
N ARG A 64 9.57 -0.37 -8.94
CA ARG A 64 8.75 -1.49 -9.43
C ARG A 64 8.19 -2.32 -8.26
N TYR A 65 9.01 -2.67 -7.27
CA TYR A 65 8.54 -3.36 -6.07
C TYR A 65 7.49 -2.56 -5.31
N MET A 66 7.66 -1.23 -5.20
CA MET A 66 6.63 -0.38 -4.61
C MET A 66 5.32 -0.41 -5.42
N THR A 67 5.43 -0.42 -6.76
CA THR A 67 4.26 -0.52 -7.64
C THR A 67 3.53 -1.86 -7.46
N ASP A 68 4.28 -2.96 -7.39
CA ASP A 68 3.74 -4.30 -7.16
C ASP A 68 3.07 -4.38 -5.78
N MET A 69 3.74 -3.87 -4.74
CA MET A 69 3.17 -3.78 -3.40
C MET A 69 1.84 -3.02 -3.41
N LEU A 70 1.78 -1.87 -4.06
CA LEU A 70 0.53 -1.11 -4.17
C LEU A 70 -0.56 -1.88 -4.93
N ALA A 71 -0.21 -2.72 -5.91
CA ALA A 71 -1.19 -3.52 -6.64
C ALA A 71 -1.82 -4.61 -5.76
N TYR A 72 -1.07 -5.20 -4.82
CA TYR A 72 -1.58 -6.24 -3.92
C TYR A 72 -2.21 -5.66 -2.64
N GLU A 73 -1.60 -4.63 -2.07
CA GLU A 73 -1.95 -4.11 -0.75
C GLU A 73 -2.98 -2.99 -0.78
N ALA A 74 -2.95 -2.16 -1.82
CA ALA A 74 -3.81 -1.00 -1.96
C ALA A 74 -4.22 -0.77 -3.43
N PRO A 75 -4.90 -1.75 -4.06
CA PRO A 75 -5.24 -1.68 -5.50
C PRO A 75 -6.12 -0.48 -5.83
N GLU A 76 -7.06 -0.17 -4.94
CA GLU A 76 -7.98 0.94 -5.10
C GLU A 76 -7.36 2.27 -4.65
N PRO A 77 -7.68 3.39 -5.31
CA PRO A 77 -7.38 4.72 -4.79
C PRO A 77 -8.03 4.92 -3.40
N GLY A 78 -7.29 5.52 -2.47
CA GLY A 78 -7.80 5.81 -1.13
C GLY A 78 -6.70 6.13 -0.12
N GLU A 79 -7.10 6.31 1.14
CA GLU A 79 -6.20 6.72 2.22
C GLU A 79 -5.04 5.75 2.45
N LEU A 80 -5.28 4.44 2.36
CA LEU A 80 -4.21 3.43 2.49
C LEU A 80 -3.18 3.57 1.37
N ARG A 81 -3.63 3.68 0.11
CA ARG A 81 -2.72 3.86 -1.02
C ARG A 81 -1.91 5.15 -0.86
N ALA A 82 -2.58 6.23 -0.47
CA ALA A 82 -1.97 7.52 -0.23
C ALA A 82 -0.94 7.47 0.92
N SER A 83 -1.23 6.76 2.01
CA SER A 83 -0.29 6.62 3.13
C SER A 83 0.96 5.86 2.74
N LEU A 84 0.84 4.73 2.02
CA LEU A 84 2.00 3.97 1.56
C LEU A 84 2.87 4.79 0.59
N VAL A 85 2.25 5.55 -0.31
CA VAL A 85 2.97 6.46 -1.21
C VAL A 85 3.67 7.58 -0.43
N ARG A 86 3.05 8.14 0.60
CA ARG A 86 3.69 9.14 1.48
C ARG A 86 4.91 8.57 2.16
N GLU A 87 4.81 7.42 2.82
CA GLU A 87 5.93 6.77 3.51
C GLU A 87 7.12 6.49 2.58
N PHE A 88 6.85 6.01 1.36
CA PHE A 88 7.88 5.83 0.35
C PHE A 88 8.59 7.15 0.01
N ASN A 89 7.83 8.21 -0.24
CA ASN A 89 8.38 9.51 -0.64
C ASN A 89 9.14 10.19 0.50
N ASP A 90 8.63 10.09 1.73
CA ASP A 90 9.22 10.68 2.92
C ASP A 90 10.58 10.02 3.19
N ARG A 91 10.64 8.68 3.19
CA ARG A 91 11.91 7.95 3.34
C ARG A 91 12.87 8.14 2.18
N PHE A 92 12.37 8.21 0.95
CA PHE A 92 13.20 8.57 -0.20
C PHE A 92 13.87 9.94 0.00
N SER A 93 13.11 10.94 0.46
CA SER A 93 13.62 12.29 0.72
C SER A 93 14.64 12.30 1.85
N ASP A 94 14.36 11.62 2.96
CA ASP A 94 15.27 11.53 4.11
C ASP A 94 16.60 10.90 3.71
N VAL A 95 16.56 9.70 3.11
CA VAL A 95 17.78 8.97 2.71
C VAL A 95 18.55 9.71 1.61
N SER A 96 17.85 10.43 0.71
CA SER A 96 18.52 11.28 -0.28
C SER A 96 19.31 12.43 0.34
N ARG A 97 18.93 12.91 1.53
CA ARG A 97 19.66 13.93 2.28
C ARG A 97 20.84 13.33 3.04
N ASP A 98 20.68 12.11 3.55
CA ASP A 98 21.73 11.40 4.30
C ASP A 98 22.87 10.93 3.38
N TYR A 99 22.56 10.45 2.17
CA TYR A 99 23.54 9.94 1.21
C TYR A 99 23.70 10.87 0.01
N LEU A 100 24.65 11.81 0.13
CA LEU A 100 24.95 12.81 -0.90
C LEU A 100 25.90 12.29 -2.00
N VAL A 101 26.62 11.20 -1.73
CA VAL A 101 27.62 10.62 -2.63
C VAL A 101 27.38 9.10 -2.70
N CYS A 102 27.68 8.48 -3.85
CA CYS A 102 27.69 7.02 -3.96
C CYS A 102 29.07 6.50 -3.58
N ASP A 103 29.22 6.08 -2.33
CA ASP A 103 30.41 5.42 -1.79
C ASP A 103 30.10 4.00 -1.31
N THR A 104 31.07 3.33 -0.68
CA THR A 104 30.90 1.98 -0.15
C THR A 104 29.84 1.90 0.95
N ASP A 105 29.66 2.96 1.72
CA ASP A 105 28.69 3.01 2.82
C ASP A 105 27.27 3.12 2.27
N ALA A 106 27.06 3.92 1.21
CA ALA A 106 25.81 3.99 0.48
C ALA A 106 25.42 2.63 -0.12
N VAL A 107 26.35 1.97 -0.82
CA VAL A 107 26.10 0.63 -1.41
C VAL A 107 25.78 -0.39 -0.32
N ALA A 108 26.52 -0.38 0.80
CA ALA A 108 26.21 -1.25 1.93
C ALA A 108 24.84 -0.93 2.56
N ALA A 109 24.41 0.34 2.55
CA ALA A 109 23.10 0.73 3.04
C ALA A 109 21.96 0.17 2.18
N GLU A 110 22.11 0.16 0.85
CA GLU A 110 21.13 -0.49 -0.04
C GLU A 110 20.93 -1.95 0.34
N SER A 111 22.02 -2.70 0.55
CA SER A 111 21.94 -4.11 0.96
C SER A 111 21.20 -4.28 2.28
N ARG A 112 21.46 -3.43 3.29
CA ARG A 112 20.73 -3.47 4.57
C ARG A 112 19.24 -3.16 4.40
N TYR A 113 18.88 -2.20 3.53
CA TYR A 113 17.48 -1.93 3.22
C TYR A 113 16.82 -3.11 2.50
N ALA A 114 17.52 -3.77 1.57
CA ALA A 114 17.01 -4.95 0.88
C ALA A 114 16.73 -6.11 1.85
N GLU A 115 17.68 -6.41 2.75
CA GLU A 115 17.52 -7.44 3.79
C GLU A 115 16.32 -7.13 4.70
N ARG A 116 16.23 -5.89 5.17
CA ARG A 116 15.10 -5.46 6.01
C ARG A 116 13.77 -5.53 5.27
N GLY A 117 13.74 -5.14 4.00
CA GLY A 117 12.55 -5.24 3.15
C GLY A 117 12.08 -6.68 2.99
N GLN A 118 13.02 -7.61 2.80
CA GLN A 118 12.71 -9.04 2.73
C GLN A 118 12.11 -9.57 4.03
N GLU A 119 12.64 -9.17 5.20
CA GLU A 119 12.09 -9.57 6.50
C GLU A 119 10.63 -9.11 6.66
N ILE A 120 10.34 -7.85 6.32
CA ILE A 120 8.99 -7.28 6.45
C ILE A 120 8.03 -7.93 5.45
N ALA A 121 8.44 -8.08 4.18
CA ALA A 121 7.63 -8.75 3.17
C ALA A 121 7.31 -10.20 3.55
N THR A 122 8.28 -10.92 4.14
CA THR A 122 8.07 -12.27 4.67
C THR A 122 7.05 -12.27 5.80
N ARG A 123 7.14 -11.30 6.72
CA ARG A 123 6.17 -11.17 7.82
C ARG A 123 4.76 -10.88 7.31
N LEU A 124 4.63 -9.97 6.33
CA LEU A 124 3.36 -9.68 5.66
C LEU A 124 2.73 -10.95 5.05
N ALA A 125 3.54 -11.76 4.34
CA ALA A 125 3.08 -12.96 3.66
C ALA A 125 2.75 -14.14 4.59
N THR A 126 3.36 -14.22 5.77
CA THR A 126 3.29 -15.43 6.62
C THR A 126 2.55 -15.23 7.93
N HIS A 127 2.52 -14.02 8.48
CA HIS A 127 2.03 -13.76 9.83
C HIS A 127 0.54 -13.43 9.86
N TYR A 128 0.04 -12.74 8.84
CA TYR A 128 -1.32 -12.20 8.83
C TYR A 128 -2.33 -13.02 8.05
N PHE A 129 -1.88 -14.07 7.36
CA PHE A 129 -2.76 -15.00 6.66
C PHE A 129 -2.98 -16.26 7.51
N PRO A 130 -4.24 -16.65 7.76
CA PRO A 130 -4.53 -17.87 8.50
C PRO A 130 -3.95 -19.07 7.74
N LYS A 131 -3.14 -19.88 8.44
CA LYS A 131 -2.66 -21.15 7.88
C LYS A 131 -3.88 -22.03 7.65
N ARG A 132 -4.13 -22.40 6.39
CA ARG A 132 -5.13 -23.44 6.07
C ARG A 132 -4.74 -24.70 6.82
N ASP A 133 -5.56 -25.09 7.78
CA ASP A 133 -5.53 -26.36 8.46
C ASP A 133 -5.76 -27.46 7.42
N ARG A 134 -4.68 -28.09 6.97
CA ARG A 134 -4.72 -29.34 6.20
C ARG A 134 -5.16 -30.48 7.10
N LYS A 135 -6.37 -30.44 7.65
CA LYS A 135 -7.03 -31.67 8.10
C LYS A 135 -7.67 -32.30 6.87
N GLY A 136 -6.96 -33.28 6.33
CA GLY A 136 -7.32 -34.00 5.12
C GLY A 136 -8.72 -34.59 5.21
N LYS A 137 -9.56 -34.26 4.23
CA LYS A 137 -10.51 -35.23 3.72
C LYS A 137 -9.71 -36.22 2.87
N GLY A 138 -9.48 -37.40 3.43
CA GLY A 138 -9.23 -38.58 2.61
C GLY A 138 -10.43 -38.75 1.69
N PHE A 139 -10.16 -38.86 0.40
CA PHE A 139 -11.14 -39.29 -0.58
C PHE A 139 -10.95 -40.82 -0.66
N GLU A 140 -11.79 -41.56 0.05
CA GLU A 140 -12.10 -42.96 -0.27
C GLU A 140 -13.28 -42.98 -1.24
#